data_AF-A0A533BJF6-F1
#
_entry.id   AF-A0A533BJF6-F1
#
_cell.length_a   1.000
_cell.length_b   1.000
_cell.length_c   1.000
_cell.angle_alpha   90.00
_cell.angle_beta   90.00
_cell.angle_gamma   90.00
#
_symmetry.space_group_name_H-M   'P 1'
#
loop_
_entity.id
_entity.type
_entity.pdbx_description
1 polymer ?
#
loop_
_entity_poly.entity_id
_entity_poly.type
_entity_poly.pdbx_seq_one_letter_code
_entity_poly.pdbx_strand_id
1 'polypeptide(L)'
;MCLALLLATPARSLSDIGLSTVANDPRPSASFSARKNPQCISANTPPVFPGLRPCTWPHLLRLVTNGNVGQAPSALPTEVEVESVTVEIRWRMFTPHHVLLHHDQKTVLRFRNHDTELHTVVAKDLFFGVDLNVGGNGAPEFGPDGLKRVIIPPEGLIEIQFTPSRTGTFSYLCDMPGHDMQAVIVVE
;
A
#
# COMPACT_ATOMS: atom_id res chain seq x y z
N MET A 1 -52.17 -31.13 -3.74
CA MET A 1 -51.48 -32.27 -3.12
C MET A 1 -51.89 -33.53 -3.85
N CYS A 2 -50.95 -34.21 -4.53
CA CYS A 2 -50.97 -35.66 -4.77
C CYS A 2 -49.57 -36.07 -5.24
N LEU A 3 -48.95 -36.87 -4.39
CA LEU A 3 -47.64 -37.51 -4.49
C LEU A 3 -47.88 -38.92 -5.04
N ALA A 4 -47.06 -39.41 -5.98
CA ALA A 4 -46.49 -40.77 -5.94
C ALA A 4 -45.66 -41.09 -7.21
N LEU A 5 -44.40 -41.42 -6.95
CA LEU A 5 -43.46 -42.19 -7.77
C LEU A 5 -44.07 -43.52 -8.26
N LEU A 6 -43.59 -44.02 -9.40
CA LEU A 6 -43.10 -45.41 -9.51
C LEU A 6 -42.17 -45.61 -10.73
N LEU A 7 -41.21 -46.49 -10.49
CA LEU A 7 -39.96 -46.77 -11.20
C LEU A 7 -40.15 -47.72 -12.40
N ALA A 8 -39.26 -47.66 -13.40
CA ALA A 8 -38.63 -48.85 -14.01
C ALA A 8 -37.55 -48.47 -15.06
N THR A 9 -36.36 -49.04 -14.89
CA THR A 9 -35.22 -49.04 -15.84
C THR A 9 -35.40 -50.14 -16.90
N PRO A 10 -34.62 -50.11 -18.01
CA PRO A 10 -33.64 -51.19 -18.14
C PRO A 10 -32.27 -50.82 -18.76
N ALA A 11 -31.25 -51.40 -18.12
CA ALA A 11 -30.14 -52.19 -18.69
C ALA A 11 -29.17 -51.63 -19.75
N ARG A 12 -27.91 -51.57 -19.29
CA ARG A 12 -26.66 -52.06 -19.93
C ARG A 12 -26.12 -51.34 -21.18
N SER A 13 -24.97 -50.70 -20.99
CA SER A 13 -23.79 -51.03 -21.80
C SER A 13 -22.53 -50.87 -20.96
N LEU A 14 -21.80 -51.97 -20.82
CA LEU A 14 -20.49 -52.11 -20.18
C LEU A 14 -19.42 -51.88 -21.24
N SER A 15 -18.42 -51.06 -20.93
CA SER A 15 -17.11 -51.16 -21.56
C SER A 15 -16.06 -50.92 -20.49
N ASP A 16 -15.56 -52.05 -19.97
CA ASP A 16 -14.29 -52.22 -19.29
C ASP A 16 -13.14 -51.68 -20.13
N ILE A 17 -12.33 -50.76 -19.58
CA ILE A 17 -10.89 -50.73 -19.85
C ILE A 17 -10.17 -50.41 -18.54
N GLY A 18 -9.59 -51.47 -17.95
CA GLY A 18 -8.19 -51.49 -17.54
C GLY A 18 -7.78 -50.74 -16.27
N LEU A 19 -7.98 -51.39 -15.12
CA LEU A 19 -7.13 -51.24 -13.93
C LEU A 19 -5.73 -51.81 -14.19
N SER A 20 -4.69 -51.02 -13.93
CA SER A 20 -3.33 -51.43 -13.49
C SER A 20 -2.47 -50.15 -13.32
N THR A 21 -1.61 -49.92 -12.33
CA THR A 21 -1.29 -50.53 -11.05
C THR A 21 -0.47 -49.48 -10.29
N VAL A 22 -0.78 -49.33 -9.01
CA VAL A 22 0.04 -48.85 -7.88
C VAL A 22 1.55 -48.70 -8.14
N ALA A 23 2.13 -47.54 -7.79
CA ALA A 23 3.30 -47.45 -6.89
C ALA A 23 3.67 -45.99 -6.58
N ASN A 24 4.10 -45.81 -5.33
CA ASN A 24 4.31 -44.56 -4.59
C ASN A 24 5.53 -43.72 -5.03
N ASP A 25 5.40 -42.40 -4.84
CA ASP A 25 6.27 -41.52 -4.02
C ASP A 25 6.73 -40.23 -4.75
N PRO A 26 6.35 -39.03 -4.25
CA PRO A 26 6.84 -37.77 -4.80
C PRO A 26 8.17 -37.39 -4.13
N ARG A 27 9.30 -37.64 -4.82
CA ARG A 27 10.58 -36.98 -4.51
C ARG A 27 10.73 -35.71 -5.34
N PRO A 28 10.69 -34.51 -4.75
CA PRO A 28 11.36 -33.36 -5.32
C PRO A 28 12.80 -33.37 -4.82
N SER A 29 13.76 -33.59 -5.71
CA SER A 29 15.18 -33.33 -5.43
C SER A 29 15.76 -32.52 -6.58
N ALA A 30 15.29 -31.26 -6.67
CA ALA A 30 16.02 -30.22 -7.38
C ALA A 30 17.16 -29.76 -6.48
N SER A 31 18.35 -30.25 -6.78
CA SER A 31 19.61 -29.89 -6.14
C SER A 31 19.95 -28.44 -6.49
N PHE A 32 19.69 -27.51 -5.59
CA PHE A 32 20.29 -26.18 -5.68
C PHE A 32 21.78 -26.31 -5.40
N SER A 33 22.59 -26.23 -6.46
CA SER A 33 24.02 -25.99 -6.32
C SER A 33 24.20 -24.57 -5.78
N ALA A 34 24.29 -24.45 -4.46
CA ALA A 34 24.72 -23.23 -3.80
C ALA A 34 26.12 -22.89 -4.29
N ARG A 35 26.22 -21.85 -5.14
CA ARG A 35 27.50 -21.22 -5.42
C ARG A 35 28.02 -20.61 -4.11
N LYS A 36 28.99 -21.32 -3.55
CA LYS A 36 30.06 -20.86 -2.67
C LYS A 36 30.33 -19.35 -2.80
N ASN A 37 29.80 -18.56 -1.87
CA ASN A 37 30.27 -17.21 -1.60
C ASN A 37 31.11 -17.25 -0.31
N PRO A 38 32.45 -17.17 -0.40
CA PRO A 38 33.31 -17.21 0.78
C PRO A 38 33.51 -15.79 1.32
N GLN A 39 32.46 -15.16 1.84
CA GLN A 39 32.58 -13.93 2.63
C GLN A 39 31.57 -13.94 3.79
N CYS A 40 31.90 -14.75 4.79
CA CYS A 40 31.37 -14.58 6.14
C CYS A 40 32.15 -13.43 6.78
N ILE A 41 31.47 -12.32 7.10
CA ILE A 41 32.00 -11.32 8.02
C ILE A 41 30.99 -11.18 9.15
N SER A 42 31.30 -11.88 10.25
CA SER A 42 30.84 -11.51 11.57
C SER A 42 31.60 -10.26 11.99
N ALA A 43 30.89 -9.16 12.28
CA ALA A 43 31.44 -8.04 13.04
C ALA A 43 30.31 -7.22 13.66
N ASN A 44 29.99 -7.54 14.92
CA ASN A 44 29.28 -6.66 15.83
C ASN A 44 30.20 -5.49 16.23
N THR A 45 30.42 -4.53 15.33
CA THR A 45 31.15 -3.31 15.64
C THR A 45 30.28 -2.12 15.27
N PRO A 46 29.78 -1.34 16.24
CA PRO A 46 29.04 -0.12 15.94
C PRO A 46 29.97 0.87 15.21
N PRO A 47 29.48 1.63 14.23
CA PRO A 47 30.30 2.66 13.61
C PRO A 47 30.66 3.71 14.66
N VAL A 48 31.95 3.81 14.95
CA VAL A 48 32.53 4.96 15.67
C VAL A 48 32.49 6.13 14.71
N PHE A 49 31.60 7.09 14.97
CA PHE A 49 31.56 8.37 14.26
C PHE A 49 32.80 9.21 14.66
N PRO A 50 33.69 9.57 13.72
CA PRO A 50 34.72 10.54 14.01
C PRO A 50 34.12 11.96 13.97
N GLY A 51 33.97 12.56 15.15
CA GLY A 51 34.15 13.99 15.37
C GLY A 51 33.08 14.93 14.80
N LEU A 52 31.94 15.04 15.48
CA LEU A 52 31.23 16.32 15.52
C LEU A 52 31.94 17.22 16.52
N ARG A 53 32.70 18.18 16.00
CA ARG A 53 33.25 19.28 16.77
C ARG A 53 32.09 20.01 17.47
N PRO A 54 32.19 20.32 18.77
CA PRO A 54 31.27 21.26 19.40
C PRO A 54 31.45 22.60 18.69
N CYS A 55 30.47 23.02 17.91
CA CYS A 55 30.40 24.40 17.47
C CYS A 55 30.15 25.24 18.71
N THR A 56 31.25 25.76 19.27
CA THR A 56 31.28 26.85 20.23
C THR A 56 30.35 27.95 19.73
N TRP A 57 29.25 28.16 20.44
CA TRP A 57 28.36 29.30 20.24
C TRP A 57 29.13 30.54 20.71
N PRO A 58 29.52 31.48 19.83
CA PRO A 58 29.95 32.77 20.34
C PRO A 58 28.69 33.52 20.75
N HIS A 59 28.47 33.61 22.05
CA HIS A 59 27.65 34.68 22.62
C HIS A 59 28.32 36.02 22.33
N LEU A 60 27.48 37.03 22.07
CA LEU A 60 27.70 38.45 21.74
C LEU A 60 27.30 38.71 20.28
N LEU A 61 26.30 39.53 19.99
CA LEU A 61 26.26 40.96 20.31
C LEU A 61 24.82 41.48 20.52
N ARG A 62 24.67 42.28 21.58
CA ARG A 62 23.56 43.23 21.75
C ARG A 62 23.78 44.40 20.79
N LEU A 63 22.97 44.50 19.73
CA LEU A 63 22.79 45.73 18.97
C LEU A 63 21.47 46.37 19.37
N VAL A 64 21.56 47.54 19.99
CA VAL A 64 20.44 48.50 20.09
C VAL A 64 20.53 49.39 18.87
N THR A 65 19.50 49.40 18.04
CA THR A 65 19.29 50.44 17.03
C THR A 65 17.84 50.88 17.07
N ASN A 66 17.60 52.06 17.62
CA ASN A 66 16.36 52.81 17.40
C ASN A 66 16.28 53.16 15.91
N GLY A 67 15.31 52.58 15.23
CA GLY A 67 14.99 52.89 13.83
C GLY A 67 13.51 52.65 13.60
N ASN A 68 12.68 53.67 13.86
CA ASN A 68 11.37 53.78 13.22
C ASN A 68 11.63 53.92 11.72
N VAL A 69 11.18 52.98 10.89
CA VAL A 69 10.56 53.15 9.55
C VAL A 69 10.17 51.77 9.02
N GLY A 70 8.92 51.64 8.58
CA GLY A 70 8.52 50.64 7.60
C GLY A 70 8.01 49.32 8.17
N GLN A 71 6.71 49.28 8.50
CA GLN A 71 5.97 48.04 8.62
C GLN A 71 5.95 47.36 7.25
N ALA A 72 6.91 46.47 7.01
CA ALA A 72 6.81 45.47 5.97
C ALA A 72 5.70 44.47 6.38
N PRO A 73 4.79 44.07 5.48
CA PRO A 73 3.88 42.98 5.79
C PRO A 73 4.72 41.75 6.09
N SER A 74 4.69 41.30 7.34
CA SER A 74 5.13 39.97 7.71
C SER A 74 4.20 39.01 6.99
N ALA A 75 4.55 38.61 5.76
CA ALA A 75 3.95 37.47 5.11
C ALA A 75 4.30 36.26 5.97
N LEU A 76 3.35 35.90 6.85
CA LEU A 76 3.31 34.62 7.53
C LEU A 76 3.55 33.55 6.44
N PRO A 77 4.42 32.55 6.65
CA PRO A 77 4.47 31.43 5.72
C PRO A 77 3.05 30.89 5.67
N THR A 78 2.39 31.00 4.51
CA THR A 78 1.11 30.35 4.27
C THR A 78 1.40 28.87 4.46
N GLU A 79 1.04 28.35 5.64
CA GLU A 79 1.10 26.93 5.94
C GLU A 79 0.24 26.29 4.87
N VAL A 80 0.88 25.65 3.89
CA VAL A 80 0.17 25.07 2.74
C VAL A 80 -0.78 24.04 3.33
N GLU A 81 -2.08 24.33 3.26
CA GLU A 81 -3.12 23.50 3.85
C GLU A 81 -3.15 22.14 3.14
N VAL A 82 -2.62 21.13 3.82
CA VAL A 82 -2.54 19.77 3.28
C VAL A 82 -3.90 19.11 3.48
N GLU A 83 -4.55 18.74 2.39
CA GLU A 83 -5.80 17.98 2.41
C GLU A 83 -5.53 16.58 2.99
N SER A 84 -6.41 16.10 3.87
CA SER A 84 -6.24 14.79 4.50
C SER A 84 -7.54 14.01 4.48
N VAL A 85 -7.53 12.82 3.89
CA VAL A 85 -8.69 11.93 3.81
C VAL A 85 -8.30 10.54 4.30
N THR A 86 -9.18 9.91 5.10
CA THR A 86 -9.03 8.53 5.54
C THR A 86 -10.14 7.66 4.97
N VAL A 87 -9.74 6.53 4.37
CA VAL A 87 -10.61 5.45 3.95
C VAL A 87 -10.45 4.30 4.94
N GLU A 88 -11.53 4.00 5.65
CA GLU A 88 -11.64 2.86 6.55
C GLU A 88 -11.95 1.59 5.76
N ILE A 89 -11.21 0.53 6.04
CA ILE A 89 -11.47 -0.82 5.53
C ILE A 89 -12.03 -1.63 6.69
N ARG A 90 -13.32 -1.96 6.60
CA ARG A 90 -14.02 -2.78 7.58
C ARG A 90 -15.11 -3.59 6.90
N TRP A 91 -15.36 -4.80 7.37
CA TRP A 91 -16.37 -5.69 6.80
C TRP A 91 -16.16 -5.94 5.30
N ARG A 92 -14.90 -6.00 4.84
CA ARG A 92 -14.55 -6.05 3.42
C ARG A 92 -15.24 -4.95 2.61
N MET A 93 -15.17 -3.70 3.09
CA MET A 93 -15.67 -2.53 2.36
C MET A 93 -14.76 -1.33 2.57
N PHE A 94 -14.57 -0.53 1.52
CA PHE A 94 -13.98 0.81 1.62
C PHE A 94 -15.04 1.83 2.06
N THR A 95 -14.76 2.57 3.13
CA THR A 95 -15.63 3.62 3.67
C THR A 95 -14.83 4.91 3.89
N PRO A 96 -15.13 6.02 3.20
CA PRO A 96 -16.22 6.18 2.24
C PRO A 96 -15.94 5.46 0.91
N HIS A 97 -17.02 5.10 0.20
CA HIS A 97 -16.94 4.53 -1.15
C HIS A 97 -16.60 5.58 -2.22
N HIS A 98 -16.88 6.85 -1.93
CA HIS A 98 -16.57 8.00 -2.78
C HIS A 98 -15.69 8.97 -1.99
N VAL A 99 -14.48 9.18 -2.48
CA VAL A 99 -13.53 10.15 -1.92
C VAL A 99 -13.44 11.33 -2.89
N LEU A 100 -13.47 12.54 -2.38
CA LEU A 100 -13.23 13.77 -3.16
C LEU A 100 -11.87 14.33 -2.77
N LEU A 101 -11.04 14.65 -3.76
CA LEU A 101 -9.75 15.32 -3.63
C LEU A 101 -9.70 16.51 -4.57
N HIS A 102 -8.83 17.47 -4.26
CA HIS A 102 -8.65 18.65 -5.10
C HIS A 102 -7.38 18.55 -5.96
N HIS A 103 -7.49 18.91 -7.23
CA HIS A 103 -6.33 19.01 -8.12
C HIS A 103 -5.33 20.04 -7.60
N ASP A 104 -4.05 19.78 -7.81
CA ASP A 104 -2.92 20.65 -7.41
C ASP A 104 -2.84 20.97 -5.90
N GLN A 105 -3.69 20.36 -5.07
CA GLN A 105 -3.60 20.42 -3.62
C GLN A 105 -2.76 19.26 -3.10
N LYS A 106 -1.86 19.53 -2.14
CA LYS A 106 -1.11 18.46 -1.49
C LYS A 106 -2.06 17.65 -0.62
N THR A 107 -2.10 16.35 -0.83
CA THR A 107 -3.04 15.43 -0.17
C THR A 107 -2.29 14.36 0.61
N VAL A 108 -2.82 13.99 1.77
CA VAL A 108 -2.50 12.73 2.49
C VAL A 108 -3.72 11.83 2.46
N LEU A 109 -3.66 10.80 1.62
CA LEU A 109 -4.69 9.77 1.54
C LEU A 109 -4.30 8.58 2.42
N ARG A 110 -5.15 8.24 3.38
CA ARG A 110 -4.91 7.17 4.35
C ARG A 110 -5.86 6.02 4.10
N PHE A 111 -5.34 4.79 4.23
CA PHE A 111 -6.18 3.60 4.31
C PHE A 111 -5.88 2.87 5.61
N ARG A 112 -6.91 2.67 6.43
CA ARG A 112 -6.83 2.01 7.73
C ARG A 112 -7.59 0.70 7.65
N ASN A 113 -6.93 -0.39 7.97
CA ASN A 113 -7.54 -1.72 7.98
C ASN A 113 -7.98 -2.10 9.38
N HIS A 114 -9.29 -2.30 9.57
CA HIS A 114 -9.90 -2.79 10.81
C HIS A 114 -10.32 -4.26 10.74
N ASP A 115 -10.16 -4.90 9.58
CA ASP A 115 -10.43 -6.32 9.45
C ASP A 115 -9.25 -7.15 9.96
N THR A 116 -9.53 -8.41 10.29
CA THR A 116 -8.51 -9.41 10.62
C THR A 116 -7.82 -9.99 9.38
N GLU A 117 -8.31 -9.66 8.20
CA GLU A 117 -7.82 -10.11 6.91
C GLU A 117 -6.87 -9.08 6.28
N LEU A 118 -6.00 -9.53 5.40
CA LEU A 118 -5.18 -8.65 4.56
C LEU A 118 -6.05 -8.00 3.50
N HIS A 119 -5.80 -6.72 3.24
CA HIS A 119 -6.44 -6.00 2.15
C HIS A 119 -5.43 -5.36 1.23
N THR A 120 -5.80 -5.18 -0.03
CA THR A 120 -5.00 -4.45 -1.02
C THR A 120 -5.69 -3.17 -1.44
N VAL A 121 -4.89 -2.18 -1.83
CA VAL A 121 -5.36 -0.99 -2.52
C VAL A 121 -4.62 -0.92 -3.85
N VAL A 122 -5.38 -1.05 -4.93
CA VAL A 122 -4.91 -0.97 -6.31
C VAL A 122 -5.57 0.24 -6.98
N ALA A 123 -4.81 1.32 -7.19
CA ALA A 123 -5.31 2.58 -7.77
C ALA A 123 -4.34 3.11 -8.85
N LYS A 124 -4.03 2.26 -9.84
CA LYS A 124 -2.94 2.48 -10.80
C LYS A 124 -3.07 3.81 -11.55
N ASP A 125 -4.27 4.14 -12.01
CA ASP A 125 -4.49 5.33 -12.85
C ASP A 125 -4.34 6.65 -12.08
N LEU A 126 -4.65 6.63 -10.77
CA LEU A 126 -4.50 7.79 -9.88
C LEU A 126 -3.02 8.09 -9.61
N PHE A 127 -2.22 7.06 -9.41
CA PHE A 127 -0.80 7.18 -9.05
C PHE A 127 0.16 7.08 -10.24
N PHE A 128 -0.37 7.01 -11.47
CA PHE A 128 0.42 6.89 -12.68
C PHE A 128 1.32 8.11 -12.90
N GLY A 129 2.63 7.91 -12.80
CA GLY A 129 3.62 8.97 -13.01
C GLY A 129 3.59 10.09 -11.96
N VAL A 130 3.03 9.83 -10.77
CA VAL A 130 2.95 10.81 -9.67
C VAL A 130 4.08 10.56 -8.67
N ASP A 131 4.80 11.62 -8.32
CA ASP A 131 5.74 11.59 -7.19
C ASP A 131 4.97 11.50 -5.88
N LEU A 132 5.24 10.46 -5.11
CA LEU A 132 4.51 10.16 -3.89
C LEU A 132 5.44 9.69 -2.77
N ASN A 133 5.03 9.95 -1.54
CA ASN A 133 5.67 9.44 -0.33
C ASN A 133 4.71 8.47 0.37
N VAL A 134 5.22 7.29 0.72
CA VAL A 134 4.43 6.23 1.34
C VAL A 134 4.94 5.99 2.76
N GLY A 135 4.04 6.07 3.74
CA GLY A 135 4.32 5.82 5.16
C GLY A 135 3.34 4.84 5.79
N GLY A 136 3.62 4.44 7.04
CA GLY A 136 2.82 3.45 7.76
C GLY A 136 3.41 2.04 7.68
N ASN A 137 2.59 1.04 7.98
CA ASN A 137 3.00 -0.38 8.05
C ASN A 137 2.46 -1.25 6.91
N GLY A 138 1.80 -0.64 5.92
CA GLY A 138 1.48 -1.31 4.67
C GLY A 138 2.74 -1.61 3.85
N ALA A 139 2.67 -2.64 3.00
CA ALA A 139 3.75 -3.04 2.11
C ALA A 139 3.45 -2.55 0.67
N PRO A 140 4.07 -1.45 0.20
CA PRO A 140 3.90 -0.96 -1.15
C PRO A 140 4.66 -1.82 -2.18
N GLU A 141 4.08 -1.98 -3.36
CA GLU A 141 4.74 -2.53 -4.54
C GLU A 141 4.80 -1.45 -5.63
N PHE A 142 6.01 -1.15 -6.09
CA PHE A 142 6.27 -0.19 -7.16
C PHE A 142 6.57 -0.90 -8.49
N GLY A 143 6.12 -0.31 -9.59
CA GLY A 143 6.46 -0.70 -10.95
C GLY A 143 7.06 0.48 -11.74
N PRO A 144 7.28 0.31 -13.05
CA PRO A 144 7.82 1.36 -13.92
C PRO A 144 6.99 2.65 -13.92
N ASP A 145 5.68 2.51 -13.73
CA ASP A 145 4.70 3.61 -13.81
C ASP A 145 4.34 4.22 -12.44
N GLY A 146 5.04 3.82 -11.36
CA GLY A 146 4.79 4.29 -10.00
C GLY A 146 4.20 3.22 -9.08
N LEU A 147 3.35 3.64 -8.14
CA LEU A 147 2.76 2.75 -7.14
C LEU A 147 1.72 1.82 -7.79
N LYS A 148 2.02 0.52 -7.82
CA LYS A 148 1.16 -0.49 -8.45
C LYS A 148 0.06 -0.97 -7.52
N ARG A 149 0.41 -1.26 -6.27
CA ARG A 149 -0.53 -1.64 -5.20
C ARG A 149 0.11 -1.48 -3.82
N VAL A 150 -0.71 -1.48 -2.78
CA VAL A 150 -0.28 -1.60 -1.38
C VAL A 150 -1.01 -2.74 -0.72
N ILE A 151 -0.30 -3.59 0.04
CA ILE A 151 -0.91 -4.59 0.94
C ILE A 151 -0.97 -3.98 2.34
N ILE A 152 -2.13 -4.02 2.99
CA ILE A 152 -2.38 -3.44 4.32
C ILE A 152 -2.68 -4.58 5.30
N PRO A 153 -1.83 -4.79 6.33
CA PRO A 153 -2.04 -5.83 7.33
C PRO A 153 -3.27 -5.56 8.20
N PRO A 154 -3.75 -6.56 8.96
CA PRO A 154 -4.76 -6.35 10.01
C PRO A 154 -4.33 -5.25 10.98
N GLU A 155 -5.24 -4.36 11.35
CA GLU A 155 -4.92 -3.14 12.13
C GLU A 155 -3.81 -2.28 11.50
N GLY A 156 -3.63 -2.42 10.19
CA GLY A 156 -2.64 -1.70 9.41
C GLY A 156 -3.10 -0.29 9.04
N LEU A 157 -2.13 0.57 8.79
CA LEU A 157 -2.32 1.92 8.26
C LEU A 157 -1.30 2.13 7.15
N ILE A 158 -1.76 2.65 6.02
CA ILE A 158 -0.92 3.24 4.99
C ILE A 158 -1.29 4.71 4.83
N GLU A 159 -0.27 5.55 4.70
CA GLU A 159 -0.41 6.96 4.34
C GLU A 159 0.29 7.20 3.00
N ILE A 160 -0.42 7.76 2.04
CA ILE A 160 0.11 8.11 0.72
C ILE A 160 0.02 9.62 0.58
N GLN A 161 1.16 10.29 0.56
CA GLN A 161 1.25 11.73 0.35
C GLN A 161 1.62 12.02 -1.09
N PHE A 162 0.81 12.82 -1.78
CA PHE A 162 1.00 13.16 -3.18
C PHE A 162 0.24 14.44 -3.52
N THR A 163 0.45 14.97 -4.72
CA THR A 163 -0.35 16.06 -5.28
C THR A 163 -1.05 15.55 -6.53
N PRO A 164 -2.39 15.45 -6.55
CA PRO A 164 -3.12 15.01 -7.74
C PRO A 164 -2.91 16.00 -8.89
N SER A 165 -2.31 15.55 -9.99
CA SER A 165 -2.02 16.39 -11.18
C SER A 165 -3.07 16.28 -12.28
N ARG A 166 -4.03 15.37 -12.14
CA ARG A 166 -5.04 15.05 -13.15
C ARG A 166 -6.42 15.00 -12.51
N THR A 167 -7.34 15.78 -13.06
CA THR A 167 -8.76 15.69 -12.73
C THR A 167 -9.38 14.43 -13.34
N GLY A 168 -10.44 13.92 -12.72
CA GLY A 168 -11.17 12.75 -13.20
C GLY A 168 -11.70 11.85 -12.09
N THR A 169 -12.25 10.70 -12.48
CA THR A 169 -12.69 9.67 -11.56
C THR A 169 -11.80 8.45 -11.69
N PHE A 170 -11.19 8.04 -10.58
CA PHE A 170 -10.23 6.96 -10.50
C PHE A 170 -10.78 5.86 -9.62
N SER A 171 -10.95 4.67 -10.19
CA SER A 171 -11.35 3.49 -9.42
C SER A 171 -10.18 2.94 -8.61
N TYR A 172 -10.49 2.41 -7.44
CA TYR A 172 -9.56 1.59 -6.67
C TYR A 172 -10.27 0.37 -6.09
N LEU A 173 -9.51 -0.70 -5.88
CA LEU A 173 -10.07 -2.00 -5.48
C LEU A 173 -9.12 -2.80 -4.59
N CYS A 174 -9.68 -3.82 -3.93
CA CYS A 174 -8.95 -4.90 -3.29
C CYS A 174 -8.96 -6.11 -4.24
N ASP A 175 -7.78 -6.54 -4.70
CA ASP A 175 -7.60 -7.68 -5.63
C ASP A 175 -7.31 -9.00 -4.91
N MET A 176 -7.51 -9.05 -3.58
CA MET A 176 -7.37 -10.27 -2.80
C MET A 176 -8.47 -11.28 -3.19
N PRO A 177 -8.16 -12.58 -3.32
CA PRO A 177 -9.15 -13.59 -3.69
C PRO A 177 -10.37 -13.60 -2.76
N GLY A 178 -11.57 -13.46 -3.34
CA GLY A 178 -12.84 -13.45 -2.60
C GLY A 178 -13.19 -12.12 -1.93
N HIS A 179 -12.41 -11.06 -2.18
CA HIS A 179 -12.72 -9.68 -1.75
C HIS A 179 -13.36 -8.97 -2.95
N ASP A 180 -14.67 -8.73 -2.89
CA ASP A 180 -15.38 -7.93 -3.89
C ASP A 180 -15.50 -6.50 -3.39
N MET A 181 -14.40 -5.74 -3.50
CA MET A 181 -14.28 -4.40 -2.94
C MET A 181 -13.80 -3.44 -4.01
N GLN A 182 -14.62 -2.43 -4.28
CA GLN A 182 -14.29 -1.34 -5.17
C GLN A 182 -14.81 -0.03 -4.58
N ALA A 183 -14.17 1.07 -4.95
CA ALA A 183 -14.58 2.42 -4.62
C ALA A 183 -13.95 3.40 -5.62
N VAL A 184 -14.29 4.68 -5.51
CA VAL A 184 -13.79 5.72 -6.42
C VAL A 184 -13.24 6.93 -5.68
N ILE A 185 -12.21 7.52 -6.28
CA ILE A 185 -11.67 8.82 -5.93
C ILE A 185 -12.00 9.77 -7.08
N VAL A 186 -12.64 10.88 -6.77
CA VAL A 186 -12.91 11.98 -7.71
C VAL A 186 -11.90 13.08 -7.40
N VAL A 187 -11.17 13.50 -8.42
CA VAL A 187 -10.27 14.66 -8.37
C VAL A 187 -10.90 15.77 -9.20
N GLU A 188 -11.20 16.90 -8.57
CA GLU A 188 -11.79 18.08 -9.21
C GLU A 188 -10.92 19.32 -9.14
#